data_AF-A0A5B6X7T9-F1
#
_entry.id   AF-A0A5B6X7T9-F1
#
_cell.length_a   1.000
_cell.length_b   1.000
_cell.length_c   1.000
_cell.angle_alpha   90.00
_cell.angle_beta   90.00
_cell.angle_gamma   90.00
#
_symmetry.space_group_name_H-M   'P 1'
#
loop_
_entity.id
_entity.type
_entity.pdbx_description
1 polymer ?
#
loop_
_entity_poly.entity_id
_entity_poly.type
_entity_poly.pdbx_seq_one_letter_code
_entity_poly.pdbx_strand_id
1 'polypeptide(L)'
;MAVYKQTCLLFCWLMMPLGHELSAAWCTYLFMMELLASIDCYFWSPSRTICLWMSLVLLLQYSKTVVSKSDYLIGLGSYDITGPAADVNMMGYANAEQIASGIHFRLRARSFIVAEPQGKRVVFVNLDACMASQLVTIKVIERLKARYGELYTEQNVAISGIHTHAGPGGYLQYVVYLVTSLGFVRQSFDVLVDGIEKSIIQAHENLRPGSIFVNKGELLDASVNRSPSAYLNNPASERRKHKYDVDKEMTLLKFVDDQWGPVGSFNWFATHGTSMSRTNSLISGDNKGAAARFMEDWFEKNGIKSSDTNESGSDGVPRRVSNIIPNIHNDCMFSDFYFMPGH
;
A
#
# COMPACT_ATOMS: atom_id res chain seq x y z
N MET A 1 -7.63 28.79 -1.83
CA MET A 1 -8.55 27.64 -1.79
C MET A 1 -7.67 26.41 -1.82
N ALA A 2 -7.41 25.82 -0.65
CA ALA A 2 -6.39 24.80 -0.46
C ALA A 2 -6.72 23.57 -1.33
N VAL A 3 -5.73 23.09 -2.09
CA VAL A 3 -5.76 21.75 -2.66
C VAL A 3 -5.92 20.82 -1.47
N TYR A 4 -7.09 20.20 -1.35
CA TYR A 4 -7.45 19.33 -0.23
C TYR A 4 -6.45 18.17 -0.17
N LYS A 5 -5.46 18.30 0.72
CA LYS A 5 -4.69 17.18 1.29
C LYS A 5 -5.61 16.37 2.22
N GLN A 6 -6.72 15.87 1.68
CA GLN A 6 -7.53 14.81 2.26
C GLN A 6 -7.00 13.55 1.56
N THR A 7 -5.97 12.88 2.08
CA THR A 7 -6.02 11.99 3.25
C THR A 7 -4.57 11.55 3.54
N CYS A 8 -4.24 11.17 4.79
CA CYS A 8 -3.00 10.43 5.18
C CYS A 8 -1.71 11.17 5.55
N LEU A 9 -1.75 12.40 6.08
CA LEU A 9 -0.58 12.94 6.80
C LEU A 9 -0.33 12.26 8.17
N LEU A 10 -1.31 11.52 8.72
CA LEU A 10 -1.19 10.87 10.03
C LEU A 10 -0.23 9.66 10.03
N PHE A 11 -0.09 8.94 8.90
CA PHE A 11 0.72 7.73 8.83
C PHE A 11 2.23 8.04 8.80
N CYS A 12 2.61 9.16 8.18
CA CYS A 12 4.01 9.61 8.12
C CYS A 12 4.51 10.11 9.48
N TRP A 13 3.61 10.60 10.35
CA TRP A 13 3.97 11.16 11.65
C TRP A 13 4.15 10.08 12.74
N LEU A 14 3.51 8.91 12.59
CA LEU A 14 3.64 7.78 13.52
C LEU A 14 4.90 6.92 13.31
N MET A 15 5.68 7.17 12.25
CA MET A 15 6.82 6.32 11.82
C MET A 15 8.20 6.99 11.93
N MET A 16 8.33 8.14 12.61
CA MET A 16 9.66 8.75 12.90
C MET A 16 9.98 8.61 14.39
N PRO A 17 11.15 8.03 14.72
CA PRO A 17 12.28 8.93 14.97
C PRO A 17 13.63 8.40 14.45
N LEU A 18 14.60 9.34 14.39
CA LEU A 18 16.06 9.16 14.31
C LEU A 18 16.69 8.93 12.92
N GLY A 19 16.91 10.04 12.21
CA GLY A 19 17.92 10.14 11.16
C GLY A 19 19.07 11.04 11.60
N HIS A 20 20.11 10.48 12.23
CA HIS A 20 21.40 11.15 12.43
C HIS A 20 22.57 10.16 12.60
N GLU A 21 22.65 9.10 11.79
CA GLU A 21 23.82 8.21 11.79
C GLU A 21 24.20 7.74 10.37
N LEU A 22 24.70 8.67 9.55
CA LEU A 22 25.37 8.31 8.28
C LEU A 22 26.77 8.93 8.14
N SER A 23 27.28 9.59 9.18
CA SER A 23 28.62 10.19 9.19
C SER A 23 29.70 9.27 9.78
N ALA A 24 29.33 8.36 10.69
CA ALA A 24 30.32 7.57 11.43
C ALA A 24 30.97 6.42 10.62
N ALA A 25 30.25 5.81 9.67
CA ALA A 25 30.73 4.65 8.92
C ALA A 25 31.82 4.99 7.88
N TRP A 26 31.87 6.23 7.40
CA TRP A 26 32.91 6.68 6.46
C TRP A 26 34.19 7.10 7.18
N CYS A 27 34.09 7.65 8.40
CA CYS A 27 35.25 7.98 9.23
C CYS A 27 36.01 6.74 9.72
N THR A 28 35.33 5.64 10.04
CA THR A 28 35.99 4.41 10.51
C THR A 28 36.76 3.69 9.41
N TYR A 29 36.30 3.75 8.16
CA TYR A 29 36.99 3.12 7.03
C TYR A 29 38.28 3.86 6.63
N LEU A 30 38.26 5.19 6.68
CA LEU A 30 39.45 6.04 6.46
C LEU A 30 40.50 5.86 7.57
N PHE A 31 40.06 5.78 8.83
CA PHE A 31 40.96 5.55 9.96
C PHE A 31 41.60 4.16 9.93
N MET A 32 40.89 3.13 9.44
CA MET A 32 41.41 1.77 9.32
C MET A 32 42.44 1.63 8.18
N MET A 33 42.29 2.37 7.09
CA MET A 33 43.24 2.40 5.97
C MET A 33 44.55 3.11 6.35
N GLU A 34 44.49 4.21 7.11
CA GLU A 34 45.70 4.90 7.62
C GLU A 34 46.44 4.06 8.69
N LEU A 35 45.72 3.28 9.49
CA LEU A 35 46.33 2.38 10.48
C LEU A 35 47.07 1.22 9.80
N LEU A 36 46.53 0.67 8.71
CA LEU A 36 47.15 -0.44 7.97
C LEU A 36 48.37 0.02 7.16
N ALA A 37 48.38 1.25 6.62
CA ALA A 37 49.55 1.82 5.94
C ALA A 37 50.74 2.11 6.88
N SER A 38 50.50 2.21 8.19
CA SER A 38 51.54 2.46 9.20
C SER A 38 52.20 1.18 9.73
N ILE A 39 51.75 -0.01 9.28
CA ILE A 39 52.17 -1.33 9.82
C ILE A 39 53.29 -1.99 9.00
N ASP A 40 53.70 -1.40 7.86
CA ASP A 40 54.76 -1.95 6.99
C ASP A 40 56.21 -1.73 7.49
N CYS A 41 56.40 -1.23 8.71
CA CYS A 41 57.73 -1.16 9.31
C CYS A 41 57.66 -1.62 10.78
N TYR A 42 58.54 -2.58 11.13
CA TYR A 42 58.79 -3.15 12.46
C TYR A 42 57.95 -4.35 12.91
N PHE A 43 58.21 -5.53 12.33
CA PHE A 43 57.88 -6.80 12.95
C PHE A 43 59.12 -7.63 13.28
N TRP A 44 59.51 -7.64 14.56
CA TRP A 44 60.32 -8.73 15.14
C TRP A 44 60.09 -8.85 16.66
N SER A 45 58.86 -9.20 17.05
CA SER A 45 58.55 -9.66 18.40
C SER A 45 57.28 -10.53 18.35
N PRO A 46 57.36 -11.84 18.68
CA PRO A 46 56.22 -12.76 18.64
C PRO A 46 55.05 -12.31 19.53
N SER A 47 55.34 -11.54 20.58
CA SER A 47 54.36 -11.06 21.55
C SER A 47 53.43 -10.00 20.97
N ARG A 48 53.91 -9.17 20.05
CA ARG A 48 53.14 -8.05 19.46
C ARG A 48 52.17 -8.51 18.39
N THR A 49 52.53 -9.53 17.61
CA THR A 49 51.62 -10.20 16.67
C THR A 49 50.47 -10.87 17.41
N ILE A 50 50.73 -11.54 18.54
CA ILE A 50 49.67 -12.18 19.34
C ILE A 50 48.71 -11.12 19.91
N CYS A 51 49.20 -10.00 20.42
CA CYS A 51 48.35 -8.90 20.89
C CYS A 51 47.51 -8.29 19.76
N LEU A 52 48.07 -8.12 18.55
CA LEU A 52 47.32 -7.63 17.40
C LEU A 52 46.21 -8.60 16.98
N TRP A 53 46.51 -9.91 16.90
CA TRP A 53 45.49 -10.94 16.61
C TRP A 53 44.40 -11.01 17.67
N MET A 54 44.77 -10.92 18.96
CA MET A 54 43.80 -10.86 20.06
C MET A 54 42.92 -9.60 19.95
N SER A 55 43.51 -8.44 19.62
CA SER A 55 42.75 -7.19 19.43
C SER A 55 41.83 -7.23 18.21
N LEU A 56 42.26 -7.87 17.12
CA LEU A 56 41.46 -8.06 15.90
C LEU A 56 40.29 -9.03 16.14
N VAL A 57 40.52 -10.12 16.88
CA VAL A 57 39.46 -11.06 17.30
C VAL A 57 38.48 -10.39 18.26
N LEU A 58 38.96 -9.57 19.20
CA LEU A 58 38.10 -8.77 20.08
C LEU A 58 37.30 -7.72 19.29
N LEU A 59 37.90 -7.05 18.30
CA LEU A 59 37.21 -6.13 17.39
C LEU A 59 36.16 -6.84 16.53
N LEU A 60 36.47 -8.02 16.01
CA LEU A 60 35.53 -8.86 15.26
C LEU A 60 34.38 -9.39 16.14
N GLN A 61 34.64 -9.68 17.42
CA GLN A 61 33.62 -10.06 18.40
C GLN A 61 32.76 -8.85 18.86
N TYR A 62 33.33 -7.63 18.88
CA TYR A 62 32.62 -6.40 19.22
C TYR A 62 31.88 -5.77 18.04
N SER A 63 32.31 -6.03 16.80
CA SER A 63 31.54 -5.78 15.59
C SER A 63 30.43 -6.82 15.49
N LYS A 64 29.47 -6.76 16.41
CA LYS A 64 28.11 -7.17 16.08
C LYS A 64 27.71 -6.27 14.91
N THR A 65 27.72 -6.81 13.70
CA THR A 65 26.95 -6.23 12.60
C THR A 65 25.54 -6.07 13.12
N VAL A 66 25.17 -4.85 13.51
CA VAL A 66 23.79 -4.47 13.75
C VAL A 66 23.17 -4.37 12.38
N VAL A 67 22.92 -5.54 11.77
CA VAL A 67 21.81 -5.65 10.83
C VAL A 67 20.61 -5.44 11.74
N SER A 68 20.06 -4.23 11.73
CA SER A 68 18.78 -3.95 12.36
C SER A 68 17.77 -4.82 11.62
N LYS A 69 17.56 -6.04 12.13
CA LYS A 69 16.47 -6.89 11.69
C LYS A 69 15.22 -6.20 12.19
N SER A 70 14.60 -5.45 11.29
CA SER A 70 13.35 -4.78 11.58
C SER A 70 12.30 -5.86 11.71
N ASP A 71 12.08 -6.37 12.92
CA ASP A 71 11.16 -7.48 13.19
C ASP A 71 9.69 -7.01 13.10
N TYR A 72 9.27 -6.29 12.05
CA TYR A 72 7.84 -6.01 11.88
C TYR A 72 7.12 -7.29 11.45
N LEU A 73 5.89 -7.43 11.92
CA LEU A 73 4.95 -8.37 11.34
C LEU A 73 4.13 -7.63 10.30
N ILE A 74 4.15 -8.14 9.06
CA ILE A 74 3.43 -7.59 7.92
C ILE A 74 2.34 -8.56 7.52
N GLY A 75 1.12 -8.06 7.37
CA GLY A 75 -0.04 -8.83 6.97
C GLY A 75 -0.78 -8.12 5.86
N LEU A 76 -1.03 -8.82 4.75
CA LEU A 76 -1.74 -8.28 3.59
C LEU A 76 -3.01 -9.10 3.31
N GLY A 77 -4.07 -8.44 2.88
CA GLY A 77 -5.35 -9.07 2.54
C GLY A 77 -6.12 -8.29 1.49
N SER A 78 -6.91 -8.99 0.67
CA SER A 78 -7.70 -8.38 -0.40
C SER A 78 -9.05 -9.09 -0.55
N TYR A 79 -10.13 -8.33 -0.55
CA TYR A 79 -11.48 -8.89 -0.69
C TYR A 79 -12.35 -8.08 -1.65
N ASP A 80 -13.33 -8.74 -2.28
CA ASP A 80 -14.29 -8.10 -3.19
C ASP A 80 -15.25 -7.19 -2.41
N ILE A 81 -15.41 -5.96 -2.91
CA ILE A 81 -16.36 -4.95 -2.40
C ILE A 81 -17.29 -4.45 -3.51
N THR A 82 -17.42 -5.20 -4.60
CA THR A 82 -18.28 -4.83 -5.72
C THR A 82 -19.74 -4.86 -5.29
N GLY A 83 -20.37 -3.68 -5.30
CA GLY A 83 -21.80 -3.53 -5.02
C GLY A 83 -22.70 -3.89 -6.20
N PRO A 84 -23.98 -3.47 -6.15
CA PRO A 84 -24.96 -3.79 -7.18
C PRO A 84 -24.51 -3.30 -8.57
N ALA A 85 -24.48 -4.22 -9.53
CA ALA A 85 -24.01 -3.98 -10.89
C ALA A 85 -25.05 -3.35 -11.83
N ALA A 86 -26.30 -3.22 -11.38
CA ALA A 86 -27.42 -2.68 -12.13
C ALA A 86 -28.32 -1.82 -11.22
N ASP A 87 -29.03 -0.85 -11.81
CA ASP A 87 -30.11 -0.07 -11.19
C ASP A 87 -29.71 0.73 -9.94
N VAL A 88 -28.42 1.01 -9.76
CA VAL A 88 -27.90 1.84 -8.68
C VAL A 88 -27.06 2.96 -9.25
N ASN A 89 -27.33 4.19 -8.81
CA ASN A 89 -26.55 5.36 -9.20
C ASN A 89 -25.08 5.23 -8.77
N MET A 90 -24.18 5.72 -9.62
CA MET A 90 -22.75 5.73 -9.32
C MET A 90 -22.39 6.92 -8.41
N MET A 91 -21.39 6.74 -7.56
CA MET A 91 -20.91 7.78 -6.63
C MET A 91 -19.78 8.58 -7.26
N GLY A 92 -19.84 9.90 -7.16
CA GLY A 92 -18.75 10.81 -7.54
C GLY A 92 -19.21 12.01 -8.36
N TYR A 93 -19.77 11.77 -9.55
CA TYR A 93 -20.15 12.84 -10.49
C TYR A 93 -21.43 13.60 -10.13
N ALA A 94 -22.13 13.18 -9.06
CA ALA A 94 -23.40 13.75 -8.65
C ALA A 94 -24.43 13.80 -9.81
N ASN A 95 -24.47 12.74 -10.62
CA ASN A 95 -25.33 12.63 -11.79
C ASN A 95 -26.43 11.58 -11.58
N ALA A 96 -27.69 12.00 -11.46
CA ALA A 96 -28.82 11.08 -11.28
C ALA A 96 -29.07 10.16 -12.48
N GLU A 97 -28.57 10.51 -13.66
CA GLU A 97 -28.65 9.68 -14.88
C GLU A 97 -27.51 8.67 -14.98
N GLN A 98 -26.48 8.77 -14.15
CA GLN A 98 -25.38 7.82 -14.14
C GLN A 98 -25.76 6.61 -13.28
N ILE A 99 -26.26 5.57 -13.93
CA ILE A 99 -26.75 4.35 -13.32
C ILE A 99 -25.83 3.20 -13.75
N ALA A 100 -25.42 2.36 -12.79
CA ALA A 100 -24.66 1.15 -13.09
C ALA A 100 -25.48 0.23 -14.01
N SER A 101 -24.85 -0.34 -15.04
CA SER A 101 -25.47 -1.25 -16.01
C SER A 101 -24.52 -2.40 -16.41
N GLY A 102 -23.56 -2.73 -15.53
CA GLY A 102 -22.55 -3.76 -15.77
C GLY A 102 -21.28 -3.52 -14.97
N ILE A 103 -20.29 -4.39 -15.21
CA ILE A 103 -18.99 -4.36 -14.54
C ILE A 103 -17.91 -4.34 -15.63
N HIS A 104 -17.01 -3.36 -15.58
CA HIS A 104 -15.76 -3.39 -16.34
C HIS A 104 -14.74 -4.28 -15.63
N PHE A 105 -14.50 -4.01 -14.34
CA PHE A 105 -13.80 -4.94 -13.44
C PHE A 105 -14.23 -4.72 -11.98
N ARG A 106 -14.07 -5.77 -11.17
CA ARG A 106 -14.49 -5.81 -9.76
C ARG A 106 -13.68 -4.86 -8.88
N LEU A 107 -14.31 -4.34 -7.84
CA LEU A 107 -13.74 -3.43 -6.84
C LEU A 107 -13.18 -4.23 -5.66
N ARG A 108 -12.02 -3.83 -5.12
CA ARG A 108 -11.38 -4.50 -3.97
C ARG A 108 -11.17 -3.59 -2.76
N ALA A 109 -11.29 -4.16 -1.57
CA ALA A 109 -10.68 -3.62 -0.36
C ALA A 109 -9.33 -4.30 -0.16
N ARG A 110 -8.26 -3.50 -0.07
CA ARG A 110 -6.89 -3.96 0.14
C ARG A 110 -6.40 -3.50 1.52
N SER A 111 -6.10 -4.44 2.40
CA SER A 111 -5.70 -4.19 3.77
C SER A 111 -4.21 -4.46 3.98
N PHE A 112 -3.56 -3.54 4.67
CA PHE A 112 -2.14 -3.57 5.02
C PHE A 112 -2.01 -3.44 6.52
N ILE A 113 -1.54 -4.49 7.19
CA ILE A 113 -1.27 -4.50 8.63
C ILE A 113 0.24 -4.49 8.85
N VAL A 114 0.68 -3.57 9.69
CA VAL A 114 2.04 -3.53 10.22
C VAL A 114 1.95 -3.59 11.74
N ALA A 115 2.66 -4.53 12.34
CA ALA A 115 2.66 -4.72 13.79
C ALA A 115 4.08 -4.92 14.32
N GLU A 116 4.31 -4.48 15.55
CA GLU A 116 5.46 -4.91 16.36
C GLU A 116 5.18 -6.33 16.90
N PRO A 117 6.19 -7.21 17.07
CA PRO A 117 5.97 -8.61 17.47
C PRO A 117 5.22 -8.79 18.79
N GLN A 118 5.41 -7.86 19.73
CA GLN A 118 4.69 -7.83 21.02
C GLN A 118 4.14 -6.43 21.34
N GLY A 119 3.76 -5.67 20.30
CA GLY A 119 3.46 -4.26 20.49
C GLY A 119 2.31 -3.74 19.65
N LYS A 120 2.45 -2.46 19.27
CA LYS A 120 1.41 -1.72 18.57
C LYS A 120 1.26 -2.26 17.15
N ARG A 121 0.06 -2.09 16.60
CA ARG A 121 -0.24 -2.39 15.21
C ARG A 121 -1.07 -1.29 14.60
N VAL A 122 -0.94 -1.15 13.29
CA VAL A 122 -1.76 -0.26 12.46
C VAL A 122 -2.33 -1.04 11.28
N VAL A 123 -3.54 -0.70 10.88
CA VAL A 123 -4.23 -1.23 9.70
C VAL A 123 -4.56 -0.07 8.79
N PHE A 124 -4.11 -0.16 7.54
CA PHE A 124 -4.55 0.73 6.48
C PHE A 124 -5.37 -0.07 5.46
N VAL A 125 -6.60 0.37 5.19
CA VAL A 125 -7.48 -0.22 4.20
C VAL A 125 -7.69 0.76 3.06
N ASN A 126 -7.36 0.33 1.86
CA ASN A 126 -7.57 1.08 0.63
C ASN A 126 -8.69 0.45 -0.18
N LEU A 127 -9.74 1.24 -0.47
CA LEU A 127 -10.94 0.78 -1.14
C LEU A 127 -10.94 1.26 -2.59
N ASP A 128 -11.30 0.39 -3.51
CA ASP A 128 -11.77 0.78 -4.84
C ASP A 128 -13.18 1.40 -4.74
N ALA A 129 -13.29 2.54 -4.07
CA ALA A 129 -14.52 3.29 -3.84
C ALA A 129 -14.27 4.80 -3.94
N CYS A 130 -15.34 5.59 -4.11
CA CYS A 130 -15.25 7.04 -4.22
C CYS A 130 -14.73 7.69 -2.92
N MET A 131 -15.22 7.29 -1.76
CA MET A 131 -14.73 7.78 -0.47
C MET A 131 -14.91 6.74 0.62
N ALA A 132 -14.18 6.89 1.72
CA ALA A 132 -14.54 6.21 2.95
C ALA A 132 -15.85 6.80 3.50
N SER A 133 -16.60 5.99 4.25
CA SER A 133 -17.87 6.38 4.87
C SER A 133 -17.73 6.28 6.38
N GLN A 134 -18.17 7.31 7.11
CA GLN A 134 -18.14 7.28 8.57
C GLN A 134 -18.97 6.11 9.13
N LEU A 135 -20.17 5.86 8.60
CA LEU A 135 -21.02 4.75 9.01
C LEU A 135 -20.37 3.41 8.72
N VAL A 136 -19.71 3.27 7.55
CA VAL A 136 -18.94 2.06 7.23
C VAL A 136 -17.82 1.87 8.25
N THR A 137 -17.05 2.93 8.55
CA THR A 137 -15.98 2.86 9.55
C THR A 137 -16.50 2.46 10.93
N ILE A 138 -17.56 3.11 11.43
CA ILE A 138 -18.17 2.76 12.72
C ILE A 138 -18.57 1.28 12.74
N LYS A 139 -19.23 0.81 11.67
CA LYS A 139 -19.71 -0.58 11.63
C LYS A 139 -18.57 -1.60 11.54
N VAL A 140 -17.53 -1.29 10.77
CA VAL A 140 -16.33 -2.13 10.69
C VAL A 140 -15.64 -2.20 12.05
N ILE A 141 -15.43 -1.07 12.73
CA ILE A 141 -14.82 -1.05 14.07
C ILE A 141 -15.64 -1.83 15.08
N GLU A 142 -16.98 -1.70 15.06
CA GLU A 142 -17.88 -2.48 15.92
C GLU A 142 -17.67 -4.00 15.72
N ARG A 143 -17.59 -4.46 14.47
CA ARG A 143 -17.39 -5.88 14.15
C ARG A 143 -15.99 -6.37 14.52
N LEU A 144 -14.95 -5.57 14.24
CA LEU A 144 -13.58 -5.90 14.63
C LEU A 144 -13.43 -5.95 16.15
N LYS A 145 -14.09 -5.05 16.88
CA LYS A 145 -14.11 -5.04 18.34
C LYS A 145 -14.79 -6.28 18.91
N ALA A 146 -15.91 -6.70 18.32
CA ALA A 146 -16.58 -7.94 18.70
C ALA A 146 -15.71 -9.18 18.47
N ARG A 147 -14.85 -9.17 17.43
CA ARG A 147 -13.99 -10.30 17.05
C ARG A 147 -12.64 -10.33 17.80
N TYR A 148 -12.02 -9.17 17.97
CA TYR A 148 -10.62 -9.05 18.41
C TYR A 148 -10.45 -8.20 19.68
N GLY A 149 -11.54 -7.78 20.33
CA GLY A 149 -11.48 -6.89 21.49
C GLY A 149 -10.92 -5.52 21.13
N GLU A 150 -10.04 -4.96 21.97
CA GLU A 150 -9.44 -3.63 21.76
C GLU A 150 -8.24 -3.63 20.79
N LEU A 151 -8.03 -4.72 20.04
CA LEU A 151 -6.88 -4.85 19.15
C LEU A 151 -6.94 -3.91 17.94
N TYR A 152 -8.16 -3.66 17.45
CA TYR A 152 -8.46 -2.79 16.31
C TYR A 152 -9.51 -1.77 16.74
N THR A 153 -9.09 -0.51 16.80
CA THR A 153 -9.90 0.62 17.25
C THR A 153 -9.77 1.77 16.25
N GLU A 154 -10.51 2.84 16.46
CA GLU A 154 -10.45 4.07 15.67
C GLU A 154 -9.03 4.68 15.65
N GLN A 155 -8.18 4.30 16.61
CA GLN A 155 -6.85 4.88 16.82
C GLN A 155 -5.80 4.23 15.90
N ASN A 156 -6.08 3.03 15.40
CA ASN A 156 -5.12 2.27 14.60
C ASN A 156 -5.70 1.64 13.34
N VAL A 157 -6.95 1.90 13.01
CA VAL A 157 -7.58 1.49 11.74
C VAL A 157 -7.89 2.73 10.91
N ALA A 158 -7.29 2.82 9.72
CA ALA A 158 -7.56 3.86 8.74
C ALA A 158 -8.17 3.25 7.48
N ILE A 159 -9.28 3.81 7.00
CA ILE A 159 -9.98 3.39 5.79
C ILE A 159 -9.98 4.57 4.81
N SER A 160 -9.54 4.33 3.58
CA SER A 160 -9.44 5.35 2.53
C SER A 160 -9.99 4.82 1.21
N GLY A 161 -10.67 5.66 0.44
CA GLY A 161 -11.08 5.34 -0.92
C GLY A 161 -10.10 5.91 -1.94
N ILE A 162 -9.85 5.19 -3.03
CA ILE A 162 -9.02 5.67 -4.15
C ILE A 162 -9.67 6.82 -4.93
N HIS A 163 -10.92 7.15 -4.63
CA HIS A 163 -11.69 8.19 -5.30
C HIS A 163 -12.03 7.86 -6.76
N THR A 164 -12.40 6.60 -7.02
CA THR A 164 -13.06 6.21 -8.29
C THR A 164 -14.48 6.79 -8.33
N HIS A 165 -14.84 7.43 -9.45
CA HIS A 165 -16.19 7.91 -9.73
C HIS A 165 -17.05 6.86 -10.47
N ALA A 166 -16.53 5.63 -10.58
CA ALA A 166 -17.17 4.51 -11.27
C ALA A 166 -17.54 3.34 -10.32
N GLY A 167 -17.84 3.64 -9.05
CA GLY A 167 -18.40 2.67 -8.10
C GLY A 167 -19.86 2.96 -7.74
N PRO A 168 -20.64 1.96 -7.28
CA PRO A 168 -22.03 2.15 -6.86
C PRO A 168 -22.13 3.05 -5.62
N GLY A 169 -23.14 3.90 -5.57
CA GLY A 169 -23.41 4.84 -4.47
C GLY A 169 -24.31 4.28 -3.37
N GLY A 170 -24.91 5.19 -2.59
CA GLY A 170 -25.90 4.86 -1.57
C GLY A 170 -25.37 4.29 -0.23
N TYR A 171 -24.08 4.40 0.07
CA TYR A 171 -23.46 3.85 1.30
C TYR A 171 -23.04 4.92 2.34
N LEU A 172 -23.38 6.19 2.09
CA LEU A 172 -23.05 7.33 2.96
C LEU A 172 -24.27 7.73 3.78
N GLN A 173 -24.09 8.06 5.07
CA GLN A 173 -25.22 8.32 5.99
C GLN A 173 -25.87 9.71 5.84
N TYR A 174 -25.15 10.67 5.27
CA TYR A 174 -25.58 12.08 5.26
C TYR A 174 -26.39 12.39 4.01
N VAL A 175 -27.52 13.09 4.19
CA VAL A 175 -28.48 13.43 3.13
C VAL A 175 -27.81 14.02 1.89
N VAL A 176 -26.83 14.93 2.08
CA VAL A 176 -26.10 15.58 0.99
C VAL A 176 -25.51 14.59 -0.02
N TYR A 177 -25.05 13.42 0.44
CA TYR A 177 -24.47 12.39 -0.41
C TYR A 177 -25.50 11.38 -0.94
N LEU A 178 -26.71 11.37 -0.38
CA LEU A 178 -27.78 10.46 -0.77
C LEU A 178 -28.68 11.02 -1.88
N VAL A 179 -28.73 12.35 -2.06
CA VAL A 179 -29.60 13.01 -3.05
C VAL A 179 -29.44 12.38 -4.44
N THR A 180 -28.22 12.18 -4.90
CA THR A 180 -27.91 11.64 -6.23
C THR A 180 -27.90 10.12 -6.29
N SER A 181 -27.87 9.45 -5.13
CA SER A 181 -28.09 8.01 -5.01
C SER A 181 -29.56 7.64 -4.82
N LEU A 182 -30.47 8.62 -4.81
CA LEU A 182 -31.90 8.47 -4.55
C LEU A 182 -32.22 7.76 -3.22
N GLY A 183 -31.30 7.80 -2.27
CA GLY A 183 -31.42 7.16 -0.97
C GLY A 183 -30.29 6.20 -0.63
N PHE A 184 -30.46 5.51 0.50
CA PHE A 184 -29.49 4.57 1.04
C PHE A 184 -29.67 3.18 0.43
N VAL A 185 -28.62 2.66 -0.19
CA VAL A 185 -28.60 1.36 -0.85
C VAL A 185 -27.90 0.37 0.08
N ARG A 186 -28.71 -0.42 0.80
CA ARG A 186 -28.21 -1.35 1.82
C ARG A 186 -27.23 -2.37 1.26
N GLN A 187 -27.44 -2.85 0.03
CA GLN A 187 -26.51 -3.77 -0.64
C GLN A 187 -25.12 -3.15 -0.81
N SER A 188 -25.02 -1.90 -1.28
CA SER A 188 -23.73 -1.18 -1.39
C SER A 188 -23.04 -1.01 -0.04
N PHE A 189 -23.82 -0.74 1.01
CA PHE A 189 -23.28 -0.59 2.36
C PHE A 189 -22.77 -1.93 2.93
N ASP A 190 -23.58 -2.98 2.86
CA ASP A 190 -23.27 -4.28 3.45
C ASP A 190 -22.03 -4.90 2.79
N VAL A 191 -21.89 -4.84 1.46
CA VAL A 191 -20.70 -5.38 0.78
C VAL A 191 -19.41 -4.63 1.15
N LEU A 192 -19.48 -3.32 1.39
CA LEU A 192 -18.33 -2.53 1.83
C LEU A 192 -17.91 -2.95 3.24
N VAL A 193 -18.86 -3.01 4.18
CA VAL A 193 -18.57 -3.42 5.57
C VAL A 193 -18.01 -4.84 5.61
N ASP A 194 -18.68 -5.78 4.93
CA ASP A 194 -18.30 -7.19 4.88
C ASP A 194 -16.92 -7.38 4.22
N GLY A 195 -16.68 -6.74 3.07
CA GLY A 195 -15.43 -6.89 2.36
C GLY A 195 -14.24 -6.23 3.07
N ILE A 196 -14.46 -5.09 3.74
CA ILE A 196 -13.43 -4.48 4.58
C ILE A 196 -13.08 -5.40 5.74
N GLU A 197 -14.07 -5.87 6.51
CA GLU A 197 -13.85 -6.79 7.63
C GLU A 197 -13.05 -8.03 7.17
N LYS A 198 -13.48 -8.67 6.08
CA LYS A 198 -12.83 -9.87 5.55
C LYS A 198 -11.41 -9.60 5.06
N SER A 199 -11.15 -8.45 4.42
CA SER A 199 -9.79 -8.09 4.00
C SER A 199 -8.86 -7.89 5.20
N ILE A 200 -9.35 -7.33 6.31
CA ILE A 200 -8.58 -7.16 7.55
C ILE A 200 -8.34 -8.52 8.22
N ILE A 201 -9.35 -9.40 8.26
CA ILE A 201 -9.19 -10.77 8.79
C ILE A 201 -8.11 -11.51 8.00
N GLN A 202 -8.17 -11.50 6.67
CA GLN A 202 -7.13 -12.10 5.83
C GLN A 202 -5.75 -11.52 6.12
N ALA A 203 -5.64 -10.20 6.23
CA ALA A 203 -4.37 -9.55 6.54
C ALA A 203 -3.85 -9.93 7.93
N HIS A 204 -4.74 -10.03 8.93
CA HIS A 204 -4.39 -10.45 10.29
C HIS A 204 -3.87 -11.89 10.32
N GLU A 205 -4.56 -12.81 9.65
CA GLU A 205 -4.19 -14.22 9.59
C GLU A 205 -2.90 -14.46 8.77
N ASN A 206 -2.53 -13.51 7.92
CA ASN A 206 -1.32 -13.53 7.11
C ASN A 206 -0.12 -12.78 7.75
N LEU A 207 -0.20 -12.34 9.01
CA LEU A 207 0.90 -11.64 9.68
C LEU A 207 2.16 -12.52 9.75
N ARG A 208 3.25 -12.02 9.14
CA ARG A 208 4.56 -12.70 9.09
C ARG A 208 5.71 -11.72 9.28
N PRO A 209 6.88 -12.17 9.80
CA PRO A 209 8.08 -11.34 9.89
C PRO A 209 8.49 -10.78 8.53
N GLY A 210 8.77 -9.48 8.48
CA GLY A 210 9.16 -8.82 7.24
C GLY A 210 9.61 -7.38 7.43
N SER A 211 10.06 -6.79 6.34
CA SER A 211 10.58 -5.43 6.25
C SER A 211 9.74 -4.54 5.34
N ILE A 212 9.73 -3.24 5.64
CA ILE A 212 9.05 -2.21 4.85
C ILE A 212 10.09 -1.26 4.29
N PHE A 213 10.06 -1.04 2.98
CA PHE A 213 10.94 -0.09 2.31
C PHE A 213 10.12 1.07 1.75
N VAL A 214 10.68 2.27 1.80
CA VAL A 214 10.06 3.47 1.23
C VAL A 214 10.88 3.92 0.03
N ASN A 215 10.21 4.26 -1.07
CA ASN A 215 10.84 4.92 -2.20
C ASN A 215 9.97 6.08 -2.68
N LYS A 216 10.60 7.05 -3.35
CA LYS A 216 9.94 8.22 -3.92
C LYS A 216 10.44 8.45 -5.33
N GLY A 217 9.54 8.85 -6.22
CA GLY A 217 9.87 9.15 -7.61
C GLY A 217 8.97 10.22 -8.19
N GLU A 218 9.46 10.95 -9.20
CA GLU A 218 8.66 11.91 -9.94
C GLU A 218 7.88 11.18 -11.04
N LEU A 219 6.55 11.33 -11.06
CA LEU A 219 5.67 10.81 -12.10
C LEU A 219 5.04 11.97 -12.87
N LEU A 220 5.55 12.19 -14.08
CA LEU A 220 5.05 13.22 -15.00
C LEU A 220 3.83 12.70 -15.78
N ASP A 221 3.09 13.64 -16.37
CA ASP A 221 2.00 13.36 -17.32
C ASP A 221 0.83 12.47 -16.84
N ALA A 222 0.76 12.15 -15.54
CA ALA A 222 -0.33 11.38 -14.94
C ALA A 222 -1.38 12.25 -14.19
N SER A 223 -1.22 13.58 -14.21
CA SER A 223 -2.12 14.52 -13.53
C SER A 223 -2.00 15.93 -14.11
N VAL A 224 -3.10 16.69 -14.05
CA VAL A 224 -3.17 18.12 -14.40
C VAL A 224 -3.93 18.89 -13.33
N ASN A 225 -3.64 20.19 -13.21
CA ASN A 225 -4.38 21.08 -12.30
C ASN A 225 -5.71 21.50 -12.95
N ARG A 226 -6.84 21.08 -12.37
CA ARG A 226 -8.17 21.46 -12.86
C ARG A 226 -8.62 22.87 -12.44
N SER A 227 -7.81 23.60 -11.67
CA SER A 227 -8.14 24.96 -11.20
C SER A 227 -6.88 25.83 -11.08
N PRO A 228 -6.15 26.07 -12.20
CA PRO A 228 -4.88 26.79 -12.17
C PRO A 228 -5.03 28.22 -11.66
N SER A 229 -6.13 28.92 -12.00
CA SER A 229 -6.41 30.27 -11.50
C SER A 229 -6.51 30.33 -9.97
N ALA A 230 -7.12 29.32 -9.34
CA ALA A 230 -7.22 29.24 -7.89
C ALA A 230 -5.85 28.96 -7.23
N TYR A 231 -4.99 28.16 -7.89
CA TYR A 231 -3.61 27.96 -7.43
C TYR A 231 -2.81 29.26 -7.47
N LEU A 232 -3.00 30.11 -8.49
CA LEU A 232 -2.31 31.41 -8.59
C LEU A 232 -2.63 32.38 -7.44
N ASN A 233 -3.76 32.17 -6.73
CA ASN A 233 -4.13 32.96 -5.55
C ASN A 233 -3.32 32.58 -4.29
N ASN A 234 -2.55 31.50 -4.30
CA ASN A 234 -1.62 31.18 -3.21
C ASN A 234 -0.47 32.22 -3.19
N PRO A 235 0.03 32.60 -1.99
CA PRO A 235 1.15 33.53 -1.85
C PRO A 235 2.32 33.18 -2.78
N ALA A 236 2.86 34.18 -3.48
CA ALA A 236 3.94 33.94 -4.44
C ALA A 236 5.18 33.31 -3.77
N SER A 237 5.45 33.63 -2.50
CA SER A 237 6.53 33.02 -1.71
C SER A 237 6.30 31.53 -1.42
N GLU A 238 5.06 31.07 -1.33
CA GLU A 238 4.72 29.66 -1.18
C GLU A 238 4.85 28.94 -2.52
N ARG A 239 4.26 29.46 -3.60
CA ARG A 239 4.31 28.83 -4.93
C ARG A 239 5.75 28.61 -5.43
N ARG A 240 6.66 29.55 -5.15
CA ARG A 240 8.09 29.41 -5.51
C ARG A 240 8.81 28.24 -4.84
N LYS A 241 8.22 27.60 -3.81
CA LYS A 241 8.77 26.40 -3.16
C LYS A 241 8.48 25.12 -3.96
N HIS A 242 7.61 25.19 -4.97
CA HIS A 242 7.15 24.03 -5.74
C HIS A 242 7.53 24.21 -7.21
N LYS A 243 8.00 23.13 -7.84
CA LYS A 243 8.36 23.10 -9.27
C LYS A 243 7.13 23.11 -10.19
N TYR A 244 6.03 22.53 -9.74
CA TYR A 244 4.78 22.41 -10.50
C TYR A 244 3.59 22.87 -9.65
N ASP A 245 2.45 23.07 -10.31
CA ASP A 245 1.17 23.39 -9.67
C ASP A 245 0.33 22.13 -9.32
N VAL A 246 0.91 20.95 -9.50
CA VAL A 246 0.41 19.65 -9.05
C VAL A 246 1.53 18.87 -8.37
N ASP A 247 1.17 18.01 -7.42
CA ASP A 247 2.13 17.11 -6.78
C ASP A 247 2.53 15.99 -7.76
N LYS A 248 3.80 15.99 -8.18
CA LYS A 248 4.39 14.99 -9.08
C LYS A 248 5.12 13.87 -8.35
N GLU A 249 5.32 13.96 -7.04
CA GLU A 249 5.97 12.89 -6.25
C GLU A 249 4.99 11.73 -6.00
N MET A 250 5.36 10.54 -6.43
CA MET A 250 4.77 9.28 -5.98
C MET A 250 5.61 8.72 -4.83
N THR A 251 4.96 8.33 -3.74
CA THR A 251 5.60 7.60 -2.63
C THR A 251 5.12 6.16 -2.65
N LEU A 252 6.08 5.22 -2.66
CA LEU A 252 5.84 3.78 -2.64
C LEU A 252 6.29 3.21 -1.30
N LEU A 253 5.45 2.37 -0.68
CA LEU A 253 5.84 1.41 0.34
C LEU A 253 5.93 0.04 -0.30
N LYS A 254 7.06 -0.64 -0.12
CA LYS A 254 7.28 -2.03 -0.51
C LYS A 254 7.27 -2.90 0.73
N PHE A 255 6.45 -3.93 0.72
CA PHE A 255 6.37 -4.92 1.78
C PHE A 255 7.14 -6.17 1.35
N VAL A 256 8.05 -6.62 2.19
CA VAL A 256 8.93 -7.77 1.94
C VAL A 256 8.82 -8.72 3.12
N ASP A 257 8.41 -9.95 2.85
CA ASP A 257 8.47 -11.06 3.81
C ASP A 257 9.90 -11.59 3.91
N ASP A 258 10.33 -11.96 5.12
CA ASP A 258 11.69 -12.44 5.38
C ASP A 258 12.03 -13.75 4.64
N GLN A 259 11.03 -14.58 4.34
CA GLN A 259 11.21 -15.87 3.67
C GLN A 259 10.86 -15.81 2.19
N TRP A 260 9.79 -15.09 1.84
CA TRP A 260 9.21 -15.13 0.49
C TRP A 260 9.57 -13.92 -0.37
N GLY A 261 10.28 -12.94 0.21
CA GLY A 261 10.67 -11.74 -0.51
C GLY A 261 9.48 -10.79 -0.70
N PRO A 262 9.39 -10.03 -1.81
CA PRO A 262 8.35 -9.03 -1.99
C PRO A 262 6.94 -9.65 -1.94
N VAL A 263 6.07 -9.11 -1.10
CA VAL A 263 4.68 -9.60 -0.94
C VAL A 263 3.61 -8.56 -1.30
N GLY A 264 3.98 -7.29 -1.45
CA GLY A 264 3.05 -6.26 -1.89
C GLY A 264 3.66 -4.88 -1.95
N SER A 265 2.85 -3.94 -2.44
CA SER A 265 3.20 -2.52 -2.44
C SER A 265 1.99 -1.63 -2.21
N PHE A 266 2.23 -0.43 -1.69
CA PHE A 266 1.23 0.62 -1.53
C PHE A 266 1.76 1.93 -2.10
N ASN A 267 0.96 2.64 -2.90
CA ASN A 267 1.40 3.82 -3.62
C ASN A 267 0.51 5.04 -3.34
N TRP A 268 1.12 6.14 -2.91
CA TRP A 268 0.49 7.47 -2.85
C TRP A 268 0.89 8.30 -4.05
N PHE A 269 -0.10 8.75 -4.83
CA PHE A 269 0.08 9.71 -5.92
C PHE A 269 -1.21 10.52 -6.13
N ALA A 270 -1.10 11.84 -6.29
CA ALA A 270 -2.23 12.74 -6.38
C ALA A 270 -2.80 12.81 -7.82
N THR A 271 -3.88 12.06 -8.05
CA THR A 271 -4.69 12.17 -9.27
C THR A 271 -6.13 11.71 -8.96
N HIS A 272 -7.11 12.25 -9.66
CA HIS A 272 -8.53 11.89 -9.46
C HIS A 272 -8.85 10.58 -10.18
N GLY A 273 -9.67 9.70 -9.59
CA GLY A 273 -10.22 8.52 -10.26
C GLY A 273 -11.40 8.88 -11.16
N THR A 274 -11.14 9.68 -12.19
CA THR A 274 -12.12 10.20 -13.16
C THR A 274 -11.69 9.99 -14.61
N SER A 275 -10.92 8.94 -14.90
CA SER A 275 -10.64 8.54 -16.27
C SER A 275 -11.89 7.97 -16.96
N MET A 276 -12.73 7.26 -16.21
CA MET A 276 -14.09 6.88 -16.63
C MET A 276 -15.01 8.09 -16.46
N SER A 277 -15.58 8.60 -17.55
CA SER A 277 -16.39 9.83 -17.54
C SER A 277 -17.77 9.64 -16.88
N ARG A 278 -18.51 10.73 -16.70
CA ARG A 278 -19.90 10.72 -16.18
C ARG A 278 -20.91 9.95 -17.04
N THR A 279 -20.56 9.59 -18.27
CA THR A 279 -21.41 8.80 -19.18
C THR A 279 -21.10 7.31 -19.11
N ASN A 280 -20.05 6.90 -18.39
CA ASN A 280 -19.79 5.50 -18.11
C ASN A 280 -20.85 4.93 -17.16
N SER A 281 -21.35 3.74 -17.49
CA SER A 281 -22.28 2.96 -16.67
C SER A 281 -21.68 1.65 -16.15
N LEU A 282 -20.41 1.36 -16.41
CA LEU A 282 -19.76 0.12 -15.95
C LEU A 282 -19.00 0.34 -14.65
N ILE A 283 -19.17 -0.56 -13.67
CA ILE A 283 -18.39 -0.52 -12.42
C ILE A 283 -16.90 -0.69 -12.71
N SER A 284 -16.08 0.20 -12.15
CA SER A 284 -14.63 0.21 -12.34
C SER A 284 -13.89 0.87 -11.16
N GLY A 285 -12.71 0.36 -10.85
CA GLY A 285 -11.74 1.04 -9.99
C GLY A 285 -11.02 2.22 -10.66
N ASP A 286 -11.39 2.60 -11.89
CA ASP A 286 -10.80 3.71 -12.65
C ASP A 286 -9.28 3.54 -12.81
N ASN A 287 -8.52 4.63 -13.01
CA ASN A 287 -7.08 4.61 -13.23
C ASN A 287 -6.28 3.98 -12.08
N LYS A 288 -6.64 4.27 -10.83
CA LYS A 288 -5.95 3.75 -9.64
C LYS A 288 -6.24 2.27 -9.39
N GLY A 289 -7.49 1.84 -9.58
CA GLY A 289 -7.85 0.43 -9.50
C GLY A 289 -7.23 -0.37 -10.65
N ALA A 290 -7.16 0.19 -11.85
CA ALA A 290 -6.45 -0.41 -12.98
C ALA A 290 -4.95 -0.54 -12.68
N ALA A 291 -4.30 0.49 -12.14
CA ALA A 291 -2.90 0.43 -11.75
C ALA A 291 -2.64 -0.65 -10.68
N ALA A 292 -3.52 -0.77 -9.67
CA ALA A 292 -3.44 -1.82 -8.67
C ALA A 292 -3.58 -3.21 -9.30
N ARG A 293 -4.60 -3.41 -10.15
CA ARG A 293 -4.82 -4.66 -10.87
C ARG A 293 -3.63 -5.04 -11.75
N PHE A 294 -3.08 -4.10 -12.50
CA PHE A 294 -1.92 -4.38 -13.37
C PHE A 294 -0.68 -4.80 -12.55
N MET A 295 -0.48 -4.21 -11.38
CA MET A 295 0.60 -4.62 -10.47
C MET A 295 0.35 -6.02 -9.91
N GLU A 296 -0.88 -6.32 -9.47
CA GLU A 296 -1.29 -7.65 -8.97
C GLU A 296 -1.11 -8.72 -10.05
N ASP A 297 -1.67 -8.49 -11.25
CA ASP A 297 -1.56 -9.40 -12.40
C ASP A 297 -0.10 -9.61 -12.83
N TRP A 298 0.72 -8.55 -12.82
CA TRP A 298 2.15 -8.63 -13.11
C TRP A 298 2.89 -9.46 -12.05
N PHE A 299 2.56 -9.26 -10.78
CA PHE A 299 3.20 -9.98 -9.68
C PHE A 299 2.88 -11.48 -9.74
N GLU A 300 1.62 -11.86 -9.97
CA GLU A 300 1.22 -13.26 -10.11
C GLU A 300 1.93 -13.95 -11.28
N LYS A 301 1.98 -13.28 -12.46
CA LYS A 301 2.63 -13.83 -13.66
C LYS A 301 4.14 -14.05 -13.49
N ASN A 302 4.82 -13.15 -12.77
CA ASN A 302 6.27 -13.26 -12.57
C ASN A 302 6.64 -14.14 -11.36
N GLY A 303 5.75 -14.25 -10.37
CA GLY A 303 5.91 -15.20 -9.26
C GLY A 303 5.93 -16.66 -9.74
N ILE A 304 5.02 -17.02 -10.65
CA ILE A 304 4.94 -18.36 -11.24
C ILE A 304 6.21 -18.72 -12.04
N LYS A 305 6.76 -17.76 -12.79
CA LYS A 305 7.99 -18.00 -13.59
C LYS A 305 9.24 -18.23 -12.73
N SER A 306 9.29 -17.67 -11.52
CA SER A 306 10.44 -17.86 -10.62
C SER A 306 10.44 -19.22 -9.93
N SER A 307 9.30 -19.92 -9.84
CA SER A 307 9.22 -21.25 -9.25
C SER A 307 9.53 -22.37 -10.25
N ASP A 308 9.17 -22.20 -11.53
CA ASP A 308 9.40 -23.23 -12.56
C ASP A 308 10.89 -23.40 -12.91
N THR A 309 11.75 -22.44 -12.56
CA THR A 309 13.20 -22.52 -12.79
C THR A 309 13.98 -23.24 -11.68
N ASN A 310 13.33 -23.67 -10.59
CA ASN A 310 14.01 -24.26 -9.43
C ASN A 310 13.63 -25.72 -9.09
N GLU A 311 12.81 -26.40 -9.88
CA GLU A 311 12.53 -27.83 -9.66
C GLU A 311 13.33 -28.75 -10.60
N SER A 312 14.57 -29.03 -10.22
CA SER A 312 15.17 -30.35 -10.46
C SER A 312 15.76 -30.90 -9.16
N GLY A 313 15.00 -31.77 -8.49
CA GLY A 313 15.52 -32.79 -7.56
C GLY A 313 15.45 -32.47 -6.07
N SER A 314 14.39 -32.93 -5.39
CA SER A 314 14.47 -33.93 -4.31
C SER A 314 13.09 -34.15 -3.67
N ASP A 315 12.70 -35.42 -3.55
CA ASP A 315 11.48 -35.87 -2.88
C ASP A 315 11.40 -35.41 -1.42
N GLY A 316 10.53 -34.44 -1.18
CA GLY A 316 10.07 -34.06 0.15
C GLY A 316 8.81 -33.24 -0.02
N VAL A 317 7.65 -33.86 0.22
CA VAL A 317 6.33 -33.23 0.09
C VAL A 317 6.34 -31.86 0.79
N PRO A 318 6.31 -30.73 0.05
CA PRO A 318 6.10 -29.44 0.68
C PRO A 318 4.62 -29.37 1.02
N ARG A 319 4.29 -29.20 2.30
CA ARG A 319 2.94 -28.81 2.72
C ARG A 319 2.63 -27.44 2.12
N ARG A 320 2.07 -27.47 0.91
CA ARG A 320 1.44 -26.35 0.23
C ARG A 320 0.16 -26.00 1.00
N VAL A 321 0.17 -24.93 1.79
CA VAL A 321 -1.07 -24.20 2.12
C VAL A 321 -1.18 -23.09 1.09
N SER A 322 -2.01 -23.36 0.08
CA SER A 322 -2.44 -22.42 -0.94
C SER A 322 -3.12 -21.19 -0.32
N ASN A 323 -2.52 -20.01 -0.45
CA ASN A 323 -3.20 -18.73 -0.22
C ASN A 323 -3.34 -17.95 -1.52
N ILE A 324 -4.06 -18.56 -2.47
CA ILE A 324 -5.26 -17.97 -3.07
C ILE A 324 -6.21 -19.15 -3.12
N ILE A 325 -7.19 -19.26 -2.20
CA ILE A 325 -8.08 -20.43 -2.16
C ILE A 325 -8.87 -20.49 -3.48
N PRO A 326 -8.80 -21.63 -4.21
CA PRO A 326 -9.73 -21.94 -5.28
C PRO A 326 -10.96 -22.66 -4.69
N ASN A 327 -12.15 -22.06 -4.87
CA ASN A 327 -13.38 -22.72 -5.35
C ASN A 327 -14.62 -21.91 -4.96
N ILE A 328 -15.20 -21.20 -5.93
CA ILE A 328 -16.57 -21.49 -6.39
C ILE A 328 -16.52 -21.45 -7.91
N HIS A 329 -17.06 -22.51 -8.52
CA HIS A 329 -17.22 -22.71 -9.96
C HIS A 329 -17.86 -21.53 -10.70
N ASN A 330 -17.38 -21.35 -11.94
CA ASN A 330 -18.01 -20.75 -13.13
C ASN A 330 -18.34 -19.24 -13.09
N ASP A 331 -17.46 -18.44 -13.70
CA ASP A 331 -17.77 -17.69 -14.94
C ASP A 331 -16.54 -16.85 -15.34
N CYS A 332 -15.49 -17.52 -15.84
CA CYS A 332 -14.51 -16.87 -16.70
C CYS A 332 -15.03 -16.94 -18.13
N MET A 333 -15.86 -15.97 -18.51
CA MET A 333 -15.97 -15.60 -19.92
C MET A 333 -14.72 -14.80 -20.27
N PHE A 334 -13.82 -15.46 -20.99
CA PHE A 334 -12.75 -14.85 -21.75
C PHE A 334 -13.31 -13.68 -22.58
N SER A 335 -12.64 -12.54 -22.53
CA SER A 335 -12.55 -11.69 -23.71
C SER A 335 -11.22 -10.96 -23.69
N ASP A 336 -10.38 -11.33 -24.65
CA ASP A 336 -9.26 -10.53 -25.12
C ASP A 336 -9.80 -9.15 -25.52
N PHE A 337 -9.31 -8.09 -24.89
CA PHE A 337 -9.49 -6.75 -25.41
C PHE A 337 -8.15 -6.01 -25.42
N TYR A 338 -7.56 -5.99 -26.61
CA TYR A 338 -6.66 -4.94 -27.06
C TYR A 338 -7.44 -3.62 -27.06
N PHE A 339 -6.88 -2.57 -26.48
CA PHE A 339 -7.30 -1.21 -26.80
C PHE A 339 -6.09 -0.33 -27.10
N MET A 340 -6.07 0.18 -28.33
CA MET A 340 -5.13 1.19 -28.79
C MET A 340 -5.47 2.55 -28.16
N PRO A 341 -4.47 3.39 -27.86
CA PRO A 341 -4.72 4.73 -27.35
C PRO A 341 -5.25 5.63 -28.48
N GLY A 342 -6.47 6.15 -28.29
CA GLY A 342 -7.03 7.24 -29.08
C GLY A 342 -6.72 8.59 -28.44
N HIS A 343 -6.46 9.56 -29.31
CA HIS A 343 -6.01 10.94 -29.09
C HIS A 343 -6.74 11.78 -28.04
#